data_AF-A0A356LHC2-F1
#
_entry.id   AF-A0A356LHC2-F1
#
_cell.length_a   1.000
_cell.length_b   1.000
_cell.length_c   1.000
_cell.angle_alpha   90.00
_cell.angle_beta   90.00
_cell.angle_gamma   90.00
#
_symmetry.space_group_name_H-M   'P 1'
#
loop_
_entity.id
_entity.type
_entity.pdbx_description
1 polymer ?
#
loop_
_entity_poly.entity_id
_entity_poly.type
_entity_poly.pdbx_seq_one_letter_code
_entity_poly.pdbx_strand_id
1 'polypeptide(L)'
;MLRLTVILSLLVGLSACSDRQDDERLRLALMSDCTVTRASLLLSAKYVDKQALATIQQECRAAYATLMQNVSAQQLRDQQTEVYDSFQRAYRMKYSLHDVFDNLPPTSKTTYEKLATTLFGLKKEDIGL
;
A
#
# COMPACT_ATOMS: atom_id res chain seq x y z
N MET A 1 38.50 20.45 0.64
CA MET A 1 37.14 20.62 1.18
C MET A 1 36.08 20.82 0.10
N LEU A 2 36.29 21.65 -0.93
CA LEU A 2 35.31 21.90 -2.01
C LEU A 2 34.87 20.66 -2.80
N ARG A 3 35.75 19.67 -3.01
CA ARG A 3 35.41 18.43 -3.73
C ARG A 3 34.49 17.50 -2.93
N LEU A 4 34.58 17.53 -1.59
CA LEU A 4 33.79 16.66 -0.72
C LEU A 4 32.34 17.14 -0.65
N THR A 5 32.13 18.46 -0.59
CA THR A 5 30.80 19.08 -0.61
C THR A 5 30.06 18.81 -1.92
N VAL A 6 30.73 18.91 -3.07
CA VAL A 6 30.12 18.61 -4.39
C VAL A 6 29.67 17.16 -4.49
N ILE A 7 30.48 16.21 -4.01
CA ILE A 7 30.13 14.78 -4.01
C ILE A 7 28.94 14.51 -3.06
N LEU A 8 28.92 15.16 -1.89
CA LEU A 8 27.82 15.01 -0.94
C LEU A 8 26.50 15.59 -1.49
N SER A 9 26.53 16.73 -2.17
CA SER A 9 25.37 17.31 -2.84
C SER A 9 24.84 16.43 -3.97
N LEU A 10 25.73 15.77 -4.72
CA LEU A 10 25.36 14.85 -5.79
C LEU A 10 24.67 13.60 -5.23
N LEU A 11 25.21 13.02 -4.15
CA LEU A 11 24.66 11.83 -3.50
C LEU A 11 23.26 12.07 -2.92
N VAL A 12 23.01 13.23 -2.32
CA VAL A 12 21.69 13.61 -1.79
C VAL A 12 20.66 13.81 -2.92
N GLY A 13 21.09 14.31 -4.09
CA GLY A 13 20.21 14.43 -5.26
C GLY A 13 19.84 13.08 -5.88
N LEU A 14 20.76 12.11 -5.86
CA LEU A 14 20.54 10.76 -6.38
C LEU A 14 19.57 9.94 -5.53
N SER A 15 19.64 10.05 -4.19
CA SER A 15 18.68 9.37 -3.31
C SER A 15 17.25 9.91 -3.46
N ALA A 16 17.10 11.23 -3.60
CA ALA A 16 15.79 11.86 -3.77
C ALA A 16 15.09 11.47 -5.09
N CYS A 17 15.86 11.16 -6.14
CA CYS A 17 15.29 10.64 -7.39
C CYS A 17 14.81 9.20 -7.27
N SER A 18 15.51 8.36 -6.50
CA SER A 18 15.10 6.97 -6.26
C SER A 18 13.79 6.92 -5.48
N ASP A 19 13.71 7.68 -4.39
CA ASP A 19 12.51 7.72 -3.54
C ASP A 19 11.29 8.15 -4.32
N ARG A 20 11.43 9.14 -5.22
CA ARG A 20 10.33 9.59 -6.09
C ARG A 20 9.84 8.51 -7.03
N GLN A 21 10.75 7.70 -7.59
CA GLN A 21 10.38 6.62 -8.50
C GLN A 21 9.68 5.48 -7.74
N ASP A 22 10.14 5.16 -6.54
CA ASP A 22 9.55 4.11 -5.72
C ASP A 22 8.22 4.54 -5.10
N ASP A 23 8.07 5.81 -4.73
CA ASP A 23 6.79 6.41 -4.32
C ASP A 23 5.76 6.36 -5.46
N GLU A 24 6.18 6.63 -6.70
CA GLU A 24 5.30 6.56 -7.86
C GLU A 24 4.87 5.12 -8.17
N ARG A 25 5.78 4.14 -8.04
CA ARG A 25 5.46 2.72 -8.16
C ARG A 25 4.46 2.28 -7.10
N LEU A 26 4.70 2.67 -5.84
CA LEU A 26 3.80 2.40 -4.74
C LEU A 26 2.41 3.00 -5.01
N ARG A 27 2.36 4.26 -5.46
CA ARG A 27 1.11 4.94 -5.82
C ARG A 27 0.34 4.16 -6.89
N LEU A 28 1.01 3.74 -7.97
CA LEU A 28 0.39 2.99 -9.06
C LEU A 28 -0.13 1.63 -8.61
N ALA A 29 0.65 0.90 -7.80
CA ALA A 29 0.23 -0.39 -7.24
C ALA A 29 -1.02 -0.24 -6.36
N LEU A 30 -1.00 0.71 -5.42
CA LEU A 30 -2.13 0.97 -4.53
C LEU A 30 -3.39 1.44 -5.28
N MET A 31 -3.24 2.19 -6.37
CA MET A 31 -4.35 2.56 -7.25
C MET A 31 -4.94 1.39 -8.00
N SER A 32 -4.09 0.49 -8.49
CA SER A 32 -4.53 -0.75 -9.12
C SER A 32 -5.32 -1.60 -8.12
N ASP A 33 -4.74 -1.86 -6.95
CA ASP A 33 -5.34 -2.71 -5.91
C ASP A 33 -6.66 -2.13 -5.39
N CYS A 34 -6.73 -0.81 -5.20
CA CYS A 34 -7.95 -0.15 -4.80
C CYS A 34 -9.06 -0.30 -5.84
N THR A 35 -8.72 -0.09 -7.11
CA THR A 35 -9.71 -0.18 -8.20
C THR A 35 -10.25 -1.59 -8.31
N VAL A 36 -9.38 -2.60 -8.25
CA VAL A 36 -9.77 -4.01 -8.30
C VAL A 36 -10.62 -4.39 -7.09
N THR A 37 -10.20 -4.00 -5.89
CA THR A 37 -10.91 -4.34 -4.64
C THR A 37 -12.28 -3.69 -4.58
N ARG A 38 -12.39 -2.40 -4.90
CA ARG A 38 -13.70 -1.72 -4.89
C ARG A 38 -14.61 -2.19 -6.02
N ALA A 39 -14.05 -2.53 -7.19
CA ALA A 39 -14.83 -3.11 -8.28
C ALA A 39 -15.37 -4.51 -7.93
N SER A 40 -14.60 -5.35 -7.23
CA SER A 40 -15.05 -6.69 -6.82
C SER A 40 -16.16 -6.64 -5.76
N LEU A 41 -16.21 -5.58 -4.95
CA LEU A 41 -17.27 -5.33 -3.96
C LEU A 41 -18.60 -4.86 -4.56
N LEU A 42 -18.64 -4.45 -5.83
CA LEU A 42 -19.90 -4.11 -6.50
C LEU A 42 -20.66 -5.40 -6.83
N LEU A 43 -21.73 -5.66 -6.06
CA LEU A 43 -22.62 -6.83 -6.10
C LEU A 43 -23.27 -7.16 -7.47
N SER A 44 -23.07 -6.32 -8.50
CA SER A 44 -23.52 -6.58 -9.88
C SER A 44 -22.33 -6.76 -10.83
N ALA A 45 -21.44 -7.70 -10.52
CA ALA A 45 -20.28 -8.09 -11.33
C ALA A 45 -20.60 -8.53 -12.79
N LYS A 46 -21.86 -8.42 -13.24
CA LYS A 46 -22.22 -8.63 -14.65
C LYS A 46 -21.75 -7.49 -15.55
N TYR A 47 -21.69 -6.23 -15.09
CA TYR A 47 -21.13 -5.11 -15.85
C TYR A 47 -20.69 -3.98 -14.91
N VAL A 48 -19.38 -3.86 -14.64
CA VAL A 48 -18.82 -2.55 -14.25
C VAL A 48 -18.77 -1.73 -15.54
N ASP A 49 -19.73 -0.84 -15.73
CA ASP A 49 -19.71 0.06 -16.88
C ASP A 49 -18.58 1.12 -16.75
N LYS A 50 -18.32 1.85 -17.84
CA LYS A 50 -17.25 2.86 -17.85
C LYS A 50 -17.45 3.96 -16.82
N GLN A 51 -18.70 4.29 -16.48
CA GLN A 51 -19.02 5.34 -15.54
C GLN A 51 -18.79 4.87 -14.10
N ALA A 52 -19.19 3.64 -13.77
CA ALA A 52 -18.88 3.00 -12.49
C ALA A 52 -17.36 2.88 -12.29
N LEU A 53 -16.61 2.46 -13.30
CA LEU A 53 -15.14 2.39 -13.22
C LEU A 53 -14.51 3.77 -13.00
N ALA A 54 -14.98 4.81 -13.71
CA ALA A 54 -14.47 6.17 -13.54
C ALA A 54 -14.73 6.70 -12.13
N THR A 55 -15.92 6.42 -11.56
CA THR A 55 -16.25 6.75 -10.17
C THR A 55 -15.33 6.04 -9.20
N ILE A 56 -15.12 4.73 -9.33
CA ILE A 56 -14.20 3.96 -8.47
C ILE A 56 -12.79 4.54 -8.52
N GLN A 57 -12.28 4.86 -9.72
CA GLN A 57 -10.95 5.45 -9.86
C GLN A 57 -10.85 6.81 -9.17
N GLN A 58 -11.91 7.63 -9.22
CA GLN A 58 -11.97 8.91 -8.52
C GLN A 58 -11.98 8.72 -7.00
N GLU A 59 -12.78 7.79 -6.50
CA GLU A 59 -12.82 7.44 -5.08
C GLU A 59 -11.48 6.92 -4.59
N CYS A 60 -10.81 6.05 -5.35
CA CYS A 60 -9.49 5.55 -5.03
C CYS A 60 -8.47 6.68 -4.94
N ARG A 61 -8.48 7.63 -5.88
CA ARG A 61 -7.61 8.82 -5.82
C ARG A 61 -7.83 9.65 -4.55
N ALA A 62 -9.09 9.91 -4.20
CA ALA A 62 -9.45 10.65 -3.00
C ALA A 62 -9.02 9.90 -1.73
N ALA A 63 -9.31 8.60 -1.67
CA ALA A 63 -8.94 7.74 -0.55
C ALA A 63 -7.42 7.64 -0.36
N TYR A 64 -6.65 7.57 -1.44
CA TYR A 64 -5.19 7.61 -1.38
C TYR A 64 -4.66 8.94 -0.87
N ALA A 65 -5.21 10.07 -1.34
CA ALA A 65 -4.83 11.38 -0.81
C ALA A 65 -5.08 11.47 0.71
N THR A 66 -6.19 10.93 1.19
CA THR A 66 -6.50 10.84 2.63
C THR A 66 -5.56 9.90 3.38
N LEU A 67 -5.22 8.74 2.81
CA LEU A 67 -4.28 7.79 3.40
C LEU A 67 -2.91 8.44 3.60
N MET A 68 -2.40 9.14 2.58
CA MET A 68 -1.08 9.77 2.60
C MET A 68 -0.96 10.95 3.58
N GLN A 69 -2.07 11.46 4.11
CA GLN A 69 -2.03 12.43 5.22
C GLN A 69 -1.66 11.79 6.56
N ASN A 70 -1.88 10.48 6.71
CA ASN A 70 -1.81 9.77 7.98
C ASN A 70 -0.79 8.62 7.99
N VAL A 71 -0.27 8.24 6.82
CA VAL A 71 0.68 7.15 6.61
C VAL A 71 1.68 7.56 5.55
N SER A 72 2.97 7.46 5.85
CA SER A 72 4.02 7.79 4.88
C SER A 72 4.21 6.66 3.85
N ALA A 73 4.78 7.01 2.69
CA ALA A 73 5.11 6.03 1.66
C ALA A 73 6.08 4.96 2.18
N GLN A 74 7.02 5.35 3.05
CA GLN A 74 7.93 4.41 3.70
C GLN A 74 7.19 3.43 4.61
N GLN A 75 6.25 3.89 5.43
CA GLN A 75 5.46 3.00 6.30
C GLN A 75 4.66 1.98 5.49
N LEU A 76 4.14 2.38 4.33
CA LEU A 76 3.43 1.48 3.41
C LEU A 76 4.37 0.44 2.80
N ARG A 77 5.57 0.85 2.37
CA ARG A 77 6.59 -0.09 1.87
C ARG A 77 7.04 -1.07 2.94
N ASP A 78 7.36 -0.58 4.13
CA ASP A 78 7.76 -1.41 5.26
C ASP A 78 6.66 -2.44 5.59
N GLN A 79 5.40 -2.02 5.59
CA GLN A 79 4.27 -2.92 5.81
C GLN A 79 4.15 -3.99 4.70
N GLN A 80 4.35 -3.62 3.43
CA GLN A 80 4.35 -4.60 2.32
C GLN A 80 5.49 -5.61 2.45
N THR A 81 6.69 -5.14 2.83
CA THR A 81 7.84 -6.01 3.10
C THR A 81 7.55 -6.98 4.24
N GLU A 82 6.98 -6.50 5.35
CA GLU A 82 6.63 -7.35 6.49
C GLU A 82 5.59 -8.42 6.14
N VAL A 83 4.58 -8.07 5.33
CA VAL A 83 3.61 -9.06 4.82
C VAL A 83 4.29 -10.09 3.94
N TYR A 84 5.15 -9.65 3.02
CA TYR A 84 5.90 -10.56 2.15
C TYR A 84 6.79 -11.51 2.94
N ASP A 85 7.56 -11.00 3.89
CA ASP A 85 8.46 -11.79 4.72
C ASP A 85 7.67 -12.75 5.62
N SER A 86 6.54 -12.30 6.16
CA SER A 86 5.63 -13.15 6.93
C SER A 86 5.04 -14.27 6.06
N PHE A 87 4.64 -13.96 4.83
CA PHE A 87 4.18 -14.96 3.87
C PHE A 87 5.28 -15.96 3.52
N GLN A 88 6.51 -15.52 3.28
CA GLN A 88 7.64 -16.41 3.03
C GLN A 88 7.91 -17.35 4.20
N ARG A 89 7.86 -16.84 5.44
CA ARG A 89 8.00 -17.66 6.66
C ARG A 89 6.87 -18.68 6.75
N ALA A 90 5.62 -18.26 6.58
CA ALA A 90 4.45 -19.13 6.63
C ALA A 90 4.52 -20.24 5.58
N TYR A 91 4.86 -19.88 4.34
CA TYR A 91 5.01 -20.82 3.22
C TYR A 91 6.09 -21.88 3.50
N ARG A 92 7.28 -21.46 3.99
CA ARG A 92 8.36 -22.39 4.33
C ARG A 92 7.98 -23.35 5.45
N MET A 93 7.17 -22.90 6.39
CA MET A 93 6.77 -23.66 7.57
C MET A 93 5.43 -24.41 7.40
N LYS A 94 4.80 -24.34 6.22
CA LYS A 94 3.46 -24.90 5.91
C LYS A 94 2.34 -24.39 6.83
N TYR A 95 2.43 -23.14 7.26
CA TYR A 95 1.40 -22.50 8.07
C TYR A 95 0.20 -22.03 7.25
N SER A 96 -0.89 -21.71 7.95
CA SER A 96 -2.12 -21.21 7.34
C SER A 96 -1.97 -19.73 6.97
N LEU A 97 -2.78 -19.24 6.02
CA LEU A 97 -2.78 -17.82 5.61
C LEU A 97 -3.08 -16.87 6.78
N HIS A 98 -3.80 -17.33 7.81
CA HIS A 98 -4.10 -16.54 9.00
C HIS A 98 -2.82 -16.14 9.76
N ASP A 99 -1.84 -17.05 9.81
CA ASP A 99 -0.58 -16.84 10.53
C ASP A 99 0.27 -15.72 9.90
N VAL A 100 0.00 -15.34 8.64
CA VAL A 100 0.72 -14.27 7.94
C VAL A 100 0.44 -12.91 8.58
N PHE A 101 -0.81 -12.64 8.93
CA PHE A 101 -1.23 -11.36 9.51
C PHE A 101 -1.04 -11.30 11.02
N ASP A 102 -1.19 -12.43 11.72
CA ASP A 102 -1.03 -12.50 13.18
C ASP A 102 0.40 -12.18 13.62
N ASN A 103 1.39 -12.59 12.83
CA ASN A 103 2.81 -12.41 13.12
C ASN A 103 3.38 -11.08 12.63
N LEU A 104 2.55 -10.16 12.12
CA LEU A 104 3.01 -8.83 11.74
C LEU A 104 3.37 -7.99 12.98
N PRO A 105 4.40 -7.13 12.89
CA PRO A 105 4.66 -6.12 13.91
C PRO A 105 3.43 -5.23 14.16
N PRO A 106 3.21 -4.72 15.40
CA PRO A 106 2.06 -3.87 15.71
C PRO A 106 1.93 -2.63 14.81
N THR A 107 3.06 -2.05 14.40
CA THR A 107 3.12 -0.92 13.47
C THR A 107 2.59 -1.31 12.09
N SER A 108 3.00 -2.47 11.56
CA SER A 108 2.55 -3.00 10.27
C SER A 108 1.07 -3.38 10.29
N LYS A 109 0.56 -3.95 11.40
CA LYS A 109 -0.88 -4.18 11.60
C LYS A 109 -1.66 -2.88 11.56
N THR A 110 -1.19 -1.86 12.28
CA THR A 110 -1.83 -0.53 12.32
C THR A 110 -1.83 0.13 10.94
N THR A 111 -0.70 0.04 10.20
CA THR A 111 -0.60 0.57 8.84
C THR A 111 -1.56 -0.17 7.90
N TYR A 112 -1.65 -1.49 8.00
CA TYR A 112 -2.60 -2.29 7.21
C TYR A 112 -4.05 -1.96 7.54
N GLU A 113 -4.41 -1.77 8.82
CA GLU A 113 -5.75 -1.35 9.21
C GLU A 113 -6.12 0.01 8.56
N LYS A 114 -5.22 0.99 8.61
CA LYS A 114 -5.42 2.30 7.96
C LYS A 114 -5.56 2.16 6.44
N LEU A 115 -4.70 1.35 5.81
CA LEU A 115 -4.77 1.05 4.38
C LEU A 115 -6.12 0.42 4.02
N ALA A 116 -6.53 -0.62 4.72
CA ALA A 116 -7.76 -1.36 4.45
C ALA A 116 -9.03 -0.52 4.66
N THR A 117 -9.10 0.22 5.77
CA THR A 117 -10.24 1.08 6.07
C THR A 117 -10.32 2.30 5.15
N THR A 118 -9.18 2.96 4.89
CA THR A 118 -9.16 4.23 4.15
C THR A 118 -9.18 3.98 2.64
N LEU A 119 -8.23 3.18 2.14
CA LEU A 119 -8.05 2.98 0.70
C LEU A 119 -9.12 2.03 0.15
N PHE A 120 -9.28 0.86 0.78
CA PHE A 120 -10.19 -0.17 0.27
C PHE A 120 -11.64 0.00 0.73
N GLY A 121 -11.88 0.84 1.75
CA GLY A 121 -13.23 1.09 2.28
C GLY A 121 -13.80 -0.11 3.04
N LEU A 122 -12.94 -0.99 3.54
CA LEU A 122 -13.35 -2.14 4.35
C LEU A 122 -13.75 -1.67 5.75
N LYS A 123 -14.74 -2.34 6.35
CA LYS A 123 -15.07 -2.07 7.75
C LYS A 123 -14.05 -2.75 8.65
N LYS A 124 -13.89 -2.22 9.86
CA LYS A 124 -12.89 -2.74 10.81
C LYS A 124 -13.17 -4.20 11.18
N GLU A 125 -14.45 -4.56 11.31
CA GLU A 125 -14.91 -5.92 11.56
C GLU A 125 -14.61 -6.91 10.43
N ASP A 126 -14.40 -6.43 9.20
CA ASP A 126 -14.08 -7.26 8.03
C ASP A 126 -12.56 -7.48 7.90
N ILE A 127 -11.77 -6.75 8.68
CA ILE A 127 -10.31 -6.84 8.73
C ILE A 127 -9.97 -7.84 9.83
N GLY A 128 -9.81 -9.11 9.47
CA GLY A 128 -9.48 -10.21 10.39
C GLY A 128 -8.07 -10.12 11.00
N LEU A 129 -7.81 -9.06 11.76
CA LEU A 129 -6.59 -8.73 12.50
C LEU A 129 -6.81 -8.77 14.01
#